data_AF-A0A7K1SM44-F1
#
_entry.id   AF-A0A7K1SM44-F1
#
_cell.length_a   1.000
_cell.length_b   1.000
_cell.length_c   1.000
_cell.angle_alpha   90.00
_cell.angle_beta   90.00
_cell.angle_gamma   90.00
#
_symmetry.space_group_name_H-M   'P 1'
#
loop_
_entity.id
_entity.type
_entity.pdbx_description
1 polymer ?
#
loop_
_entity_poly.entity_id
_entity_poly.type
_entity_poly.pdbx_seq_one_letter_code
_entity_poly.pdbx_strand_id
1 'polypeptide(L)'
;MKKGSVKRSQFQFFSITDATTKTALVEGDEAYITVMTSSNPASIRRQIGRDTAKAIAANGGLASVTSYLPEWEIVDFSFGKVPLDVPVASGSYLSNIAPTSTVGNVGYVERIRNADVGFKEYVDIKASNTTYPLNVCIETVHYVPADTISA
;
A
#
# COMPACT_ATOMS: atom_id res chain seq x y z
N MET A 1 5.44 -8.86 21.24
CA MET A 1 5.25 -10.17 20.59
C MET A 1 4.49 -11.09 21.55
N LYS A 2 3.23 -11.43 21.25
CA LYS A 2 2.52 -12.49 21.99
C LYS A 2 3.21 -13.82 21.66
N LYS A 3 3.91 -14.42 22.62
CA LYS A 3 4.42 -15.80 22.52
C LYS A 3 3.20 -16.70 22.24
N GLY A 4 3.01 -17.15 20.99
CA GLY A 4 1.88 -18.02 20.64
C GLY A 4 1.20 -17.76 19.30
N SER A 5 1.65 -16.81 18.48
CA SER A 5 1.16 -16.67 17.09
C SER A 5 2.26 -16.91 16.07
N VAL A 6 1.89 -17.47 14.91
CA VAL A 6 2.75 -17.53 13.72
C VAL A 6 2.28 -16.53 12.68
N LYS A 7 3.19 -16.15 11.78
CA LYS A 7 2.83 -15.43 10.56
C LYS A 7 2.44 -16.41 9.47
N ARG A 8 1.30 -16.17 8.82
CA ARG A 8 0.93 -16.77 7.53
C ARG A 8 0.77 -15.67 6.50
N SER A 9 1.46 -15.80 5.37
CA SER A 9 1.33 -14.88 4.24
C SER A 9 0.44 -15.49 3.17
N GLN A 10 -0.46 -14.67 2.61
CA GLN A 10 -1.17 -14.96 1.37
C GLN A 10 -0.71 -14.00 0.29
N PHE A 11 -0.57 -14.50 -0.94
CA PHE A 11 -0.07 -13.72 -2.07
C PHE A 11 -1.13 -13.63 -3.17
N GLN A 12 -1.37 -12.41 -3.64
CA GLN A 12 -2.19 -12.12 -4.82
C GLN A 12 -1.28 -11.56 -5.91
N PHE A 13 -1.29 -12.18 -7.09
CA PHE A 13 -0.48 -11.77 -8.23
C PHE A 13 -1.35 -11.15 -9.31
N PHE A 14 -0.95 -9.97 -9.78
CA PHE A 14 -1.62 -9.24 -10.85
C PHE A 14 -0.65 -9.09 -12.02
N SER A 15 -1.08 -9.51 -13.20
CA SER A 15 -0.42 -9.15 -14.46
C SER A 15 -1.29 -8.13 -15.18
N ILE A 16 -0.77 -6.91 -15.29
CA ILE A 16 -1.43 -5.78 -15.94
C ILE A 16 -0.86 -5.69 -17.34
N THR A 17 -1.67 -6.07 -18.32
CA THR A 17 -1.28 -6.17 -19.74
C THR A 17 -1.79 -5.02 -20.59
N ASP A 18 -2.55 -4.10 -19.99
CA ASP A 18 -3.22 -2.99 -20.65
C ASP A 18 -3.42 -1.82 -19.67
N ALA A 19 -4.04 -0.73 -20.14
CA ALA A 19 -4.32 0.45 -19.33
C ALA A 19 -5.49 0.26 -18.34
N THR A 20 -6.05 -0.95 -18.20
CA THR A 20 -7.18 -1.18 -17.30
C THR A 20 -6.72 -1.17 -15.84
N THR A 21 -7.55 -0.57 -15.00
CA THR A 21 -7.38 -0.64 -13.55
C THR A 21 -7.82 -2.03 -13.08
N LYS A 22 -6.97 -2.69 -12.29
CA LYS A 22 -7.32 -3.87 -11.50
C LYS A 22 -7.67 -3.44 -10.09
N THR A 23 -8.62 -4.12 -9.46
CA THR A 23 -9.01 -3.85 -8.08
C THR A 23 -8.79 -5.11 -7.24
N ALA A 24 -8.14 -4.97 -6.10
CA ALA A 24 -7.87 -6.03 -5.16
C ALA A 24 -8.58 -5.73 -3.83
N LEU A 25 -9.26 -6.72 -3.26
CA LEU A 25 -9.64 -6.65 -1.85
C LEU A 25 -8.45 -7.16 -1.03
N VAL A 26 -7.92 -6.28 -0.17
CA VAL A 26 -6.75 -6.58 0.65
C VAL A 26 -7.21 -6.62 2.10
N GLU A 27 -7.08 -7.79 2.72
CA GLU A 27 -7.50 -8.05 4.10
C GLU A 27 -6.40 -8.83 4.83
N GLY A 28 -5.86 -8.28 5.91
CA GLY A 28 -4.82 -8.92 6.71
C GLY A 28 -4.35 -8.04 7.86
N ASP A 29 -3.58 -8.59 8.80
CA ASP A 29 -3.00 -7.82 9.90
C ASP A 29 -1.89 -6.90 9.42
N GLU A 30 -1.16 -7.34 8.39
CA GLU A 30 -0.19 -6.51 7.66
C GLU A 30 -0.46 -6.69 6.16
N ALA A 31 -0.24 -5.64 5.37
CA ALA A 31 -0.38 -5.68 3.92
C ALA A 31 0.80 -4.99 3.24
N TYR A 32 1.31 -5.61 2.18
CA TYR A 32 2.46 -5.14 1.44
C TYR A 32 2.22 -5.26 -0.06
N ILE A 33 2.84 -4.38 -0.82
CA ILE A 33 2.84 -4.40 -2.27
C ILE A 33 4.27 -4.43 -2.80
N THR A 34 4.48 -5.13 -3.90
CA THR A 34 5.76 -5.22 -4.59
C THR A 34 5.52 -5.15 -6.08
N VAL A 35 6.19 -4.23 -6.76
CA VAL A 35 6.30 -4.26 -8.21
C VAL A 35 7.43 -5.21 -8.57
N MET A 36 7.18 -6.15 -9.47
CA MET A 36 8.16 -7.18 -9.88
C MET A 36 8.84 -6.85 -11.22
N THR A 37 8.36 -5.84 -11.95
CA THR A 37 8.92 -5.41 -13.24
C THR A 37 9.74 -4.13 -13.06
N SER A 38 11.03 -4.14 -13.41
CA SER A 38 11.95 -3.01 -13.16
C SER A 38 11.73 -1.78 -14.04
N SER A 39 11.04 -1.90 -15.17
CA SER A 39 10.91 -0.83 -16.17
C SER A 39 9.60 -0.04 -16.10
N ASN A 40 8.69 -0.38 -15.18
CA ASN A 40 7.41 0.29 -15.05
C ASN A 40 6.93 0.33 -13.59
N PRO A 41 6.73 1.51 -13.00
CA PRO A 41 6.09 1.59 -11.70
C PRO A 41 4.58 1.33 -11.79
N ALA A 42 4.00 0.92 -10.66
CA ALA A 42 2.56 0.81 -10.50
C ALA A 42 2.00 2.10 -9.93
N SER A 43 0.86 2.55 -10.45
CA SER A 43 0.02 3.52 -9.77
C SER A 43 -1.04 2.78 -8.97
N ILE A 44 -1.09 3.05 -7.68
CA ILE A 44 -2.07 2.49 -6.77
C ILE A 44 -2.96 3.56 -6.17
N ARG A 45 -4.18 3.18 -5.81
CA ARG A 45 -5.12 4.05 -5.13
C ARG A 45 -5.86 3.27 -4.06
N ARG A 46 -5.61 3.66 -2.82
CA ARG A 46 -6.27 3.13 -1.61
C ARG A 46 -7.66 3.77 -1.46
N GLN A 47 -8.61 3.00 -0.95
CA GLN A 47 -9.97 3.48 -0.68
C GLN A 47 -9.94 4.60 0.37
N ILE A 48 -9.20 4.43 1.46
CA ILE A 48 -9.12 5.44 2.53
C ILE A 48 -8.51 6.76 2.03
N GLY A 49 -7.48 6.68 1.18
CA GLY A 49 -6.86 7.86 0.56
C GLY A 49 -7.85 8.61 -0.32
N ARG A 50 -8.63 7.88 -1.12
CA ARG A 50 -9.67 8.46 -1.99
C ARG A 50 -10.78 9.12 -1.20
N ASP A 51 -11.28 8.47 -0.15
CA ASP A 51 -12.37 9.00 0.67
C ASP A 51 -11.91 10.24 1.46
N THR A 52 -10.66 10.23 1.94
CA THR A 52 -10.03 11.39 2.59
C THR A 52 -9.87 12.54 1.61
N ALA A 53 -9.37 12.29 0.40
CA ALA A 53 -9.21 13.30 -0.65
C ALA A 53 -10.56 13.94 -1.02
N LYS A 54 -11.62 13.14 -1.16
CA LYS A 54 -12.98 13.64 -1.41
C LYS A 54 -13.51 14.50 -0.25
N ALA A 55 -13.29 14.08 0.99
CA ALA A 55 -13.73 14.82 2.17
C ALA A 55 -13.02 16.19 2.27
N ILE A 56 -11.72 16.25 1.99
CA ILE A 56 -10.96 17.50 2.00
C ILE A 56 -11.40 18.41 0.85
N ALA A 57 -11.59 17.86 -0.35
CA ALA A 57 -12.07 18.62 -1.51
C ALA A 57 -13.45 19.24 -1.25
N ALA A 58 -14.37 18.49 -0.62
CA ALA A 58 -15.69 18.98 -0.24
C ALA A 58 -15.64 20.16 0.74
N ASN A 59 -14.58 20.27 1.54
CA ASN A 59 -14.35 21.37 2.50
C ASN A 59 -13.46 22.50 1.93
N GLY A 60 -13.25 22.55 0.62
CA GLY A 60 -12.49 23.63 -0.05
C GLY A 60 -10.97 23.48 0.01
N GLY A 61 -10.44 22.35 0.51
CA GLY A 61 -9.00 22.10 0.68
C GLY A 61 -8.26 21.60 -0.57
N LEU A 62 -8.63 22.06 -1.78
CA LEU A 62 -8.15 21.50 -3.06
C LEU A 62 -6.61 21.49 -3.21
N ALA A 63 -5.91 22.51 -2.69
CA ALA A 63 -4.44 22.59 -2.75
C ALA A 63 -3.72 21.56 -1.86
N SER A 64 -4.39 21.07 -0.81
CA SER A 64 -3.83 20.07 0.12
C SER A 64 -3.89 18.66 -0.48
N VAL A 65 -4.97 18.36 -1.22
CA VAL A 65 -5.17 17.06 -1.90
C VAL A 65 -4.08 16.78 -2.93
N THR A 66 -3.72 17.78 -3.73
CA THR A 66 -2.73 17.61 -4.81
C THR A 66 -1.29 17.53 -4.31
N SER A 67 -1.00 18.06 -3.12
CA SER A 67 0.38 18.22 -2.63
C SER A 67 0.78 17.21 -1.55
N TYR A 68 -0.18 16.71 -0.75
CA TYR A 68 0.12 15.89 0.44
C TYR A 68 -0.64 14.56 0.51
N LEU A 69 -1.76 14.43 -0.22
CA LEU A 69 -2.60 13.23 -0.24
C LEU A 69 -2.98 12.87 -1.68
N PRO A 70 -1.98 12.53 -2.53
CA PRO A 70 -2.26 12.20 -3.91
C PRO A 70 -3.22 11.01 -3.97
N GLU A 71 -4.28 11.14 -4.77
CA GLU A 71 -5.25 10.06 -4.96
C GLU A 71 -4.59 8.80 -5.57
N TRP A 72 -3.58 9.00 -6.42
CA TRP A 72 -2.76 7.93 -6.98
C TRP A 72 -1.33 8.03 -6.44
N GLU A 73 -0.90 6.95 -5.82
CA GLU A 73 0.43 6.77 -5.25
C GLU A 73 1.25 5.88 -6.21
N ILE A 74 2.56 6.08 -6.27
CA ILE A 74 3.45 5.37 -7.16
C ILE A 74 4.25 4.34 -6.36
N VAL A 75 4.28 3.10 -6.81
CA VAL A 75 5.14 2.04 -6.27
C VAL A 75 6.14 1.67 -7.34
N ASP A 76 7.42 1.63 -6.98
CA ASP A 76 8.51 1.29 -7.89
C ASP A 76 9.20 0.00 -7.47
N PHE A 77 9.73 -0.74 -8.46
CA PHE A 77 10.48 -1.98 -8.24
C PHE A 77 11.67 -1.78 -7.29
N SER A 78 12.34 -0.62 -7.34
CA SER A 78 13.52 -0.31 -6.55
C SER A 78 13.29 -0.31 -5.03
N PHE A 79 12.04 -0.12 -4.59
CA PHE A 79 11.68 -0.19 -3.17
C PHE A 79 11.38 -1.62 -2.69
N GLY A 80 11.25 -2.59 -3.59
CA GLY A 80 10.92 -3.97 -3.24
C GLY A 80 9.59 -4.07 -2.48
N LYS A 81 9.62 -4.65 -1.28
CA LYS A 81 8.44 -4.84 -0.43
C LYS A 81 8.09 -3.54 0.31
N VAL A 82 6.97 -2.92 -0.08
CA VAL A 82 6.48 -1.66 0.48
C VAL A 82 5.20 -1.90 1.29
N PRO A 83 5.08 -1.40 2.54
CA PRO A 83 3.84 -1.52 3.31
C PRO A 83 2.71 -0.71 2.67
N LEU A 84 1.49 -1.26 2.65
CA LEU A 84 0.31 -0.56 2.13
C LEU A 84 -0.36 0.36 3.16
N ASP A 85 0.08 0.34 4.41
CA ASP A 85 -0.47 1.11 5.53
C ASP A 85 0.33 2.38 5.84
N VAL A 86 1.51 2.58 5.23
CA VAL A 86 2.30 3.79 5.40
C VAL A 86 1.74 4.94 4.53
N PRO A 87 1.82 6.19 4.98
CA PRO A 87 1.54 7.33 4.14
C PRO A 87 2.66 7.55 3.12
N VAL A 88 2.30 8.14 1.98
CA VAL A 88 3.27 8.55 0.96
C VAL A 88 4.13 9.71 1.49
N ALA A 89 5.45 9.52 1.46
CA ALA A 89 6.40 10.62 1.68
C ALA A 89 6.43 11.51 0.43
N SER A 90 6.82 12.78 0.58
CA SER A 90 6.85 13.78 -0.51
C SER A 90 7.35 13.23 -1.85
N GLY A 91 6.60 13.46 -2.94
CA GLY A 91 6.96 13.01 -4.29
C GLY A 91 6.05 11.93 -4.87
N SER A 92 4.91 11.62 -4.23
CA SER A 92 3.90 10.65 -4.68
C SER A 92 4.34 9.19 -4.65
N TYR A 93 5.54 8.85 -4.17
CA TYR A 93 6.01 7.47 -4.06
C TYR A 93 5.68 6.84 -2.71
N LEU A 94 5.03 5.68 -2.74
CA LEU A 94 4.98 4.79 -1.60
C LEU A 94 6.32 4.06 -1.50
N SER A 95 7.00 4.19 -0.38
CA SER A 95 8.34 3.61 -0.17
C SER A 95 8.46 3.00 1.22
N ASN A 96 9.37 2.04 1.35
CA ASN A 96 9.81 1.48 2.63
C ASN A 96 11.06 2.17 3.19
N ILE A 97 11.49 3.26 2.55
CA ILE A 97 12.66 4.02 2.98
C ILE A 97 12.21 5.03 4.02
N ALA A 98 12.88 5.03 5.17
CA ALA A 98 12.63 6.04 6.19
C ALA A 98 12.91 7.44 5.64
N PRO A 99 11.96 8.37 5.72
CA PRO A 99 12.18 9.73 5.26
C PRO A 99 13.20 10.45 6.12
N THR A 100 14.03 11.27 5.49
CA THR A 100 15.11 12.03 6.15
C THR A 100 14.70 13.46 6.52
N SER A 101 13.57 13.95 6.01
CA SER A 101 13.05 15.29 6.32
C SER A 101 12.24 15.31 7.61
N THR A 102 12.20 16.46 8.30
CA THR A 102 11.39 16.64 9.51
C THR A 102 9.91 16.38 9.24
N VAL A 103 9.38 16.92 8.13
CA VAL A 103 7.98 16.70 7.71
C VAL A 103 7.72 15.22 7.39
N GLY A 104 8.66 14.56 6.69
CA GLY A 104 8.56 13.15 6.38
C GLY A 104 8.60 12.26 7.63
N ASN A 105 9.43 12.58 8.63
CA ASN A 105 9.47 11.86 9.90
C ASN A 105 8.15 11.98 10.70
N VAL A 106 7.50 13.15 10.65
CA VAL A 106 6.18 13.33 11.29
C VAL A 106 5.09 12.52 10.57
N GLY A 107 5.19 12.37 9.24
CA GLY A 107 4.30 11.52 8.45
C GLY A 107 4.58 10.02 8.61
N TYR A 108 5.86 9.65 8.68
CA TYR A 108 6.37 8.30 8.95
C TYR A 108 6.34 8.03 10.45
N VAL A 109 5.17 8.19 11.05
CA VAL A 109 4.92 7.54 12.33
C VAL A 109 4.97 6.05 12.01
N GLU A 110 5.90 5.33 12.64
CA GLU A 110 5.74 3.89 12.84
C GLU A 110 4.40 3.77 13.57
N ARG A 111 3.30 3.70 12.81
CA ARG A 111 1.97 3.54 13.38
C ARG A 111 2.11 2.21 14.07
N ILE A 112 2.23 2.26 15.39
CA ILE A 112 2.16 1.10 16.27
C ILE A 112 0.87 0.45 15.81
N ARG A 113 1.01 -0.58 14.97
CA ARG A 113 -0.11 -1.34 14.45
C ARG A 113 -0.80 -1.78 15.70
N ASN A 114 -2.00 -1.24 15.94
CA ASN A 114 -2.79 -1.81 17.00
C ASN A 114 -2.86 -3.29 16.63
N ALA A 115 -2.37 -4.16 17.52
CA ALA A 115 -2.30 -5.59 17.23
C ALA A 115 -3.70 -6.18 16.94
N ASP A 116 -4.74 -5.37 17.18
CA ASP A 116 -6.15 -5.67 16.99
C ASP A 116 -6.77 -4.93 15.77
N VAL A 117 -6.03 -4.14 14.99
CA VAL A 117 -6.54 -3.43 13.79
C VAL A 117 -5.70 -3.78 12.55
N GLY A 118 -6.23 -4.70 11.75
CA GLY A 118 -5.66 -5.06 10.44
C GLY A 118 -5.99 -4.06 9.33
N PHE A 119 -5.39 -4.28 8.17
CA PHE A 119 -5.68 -3.64 6.91
C PHE A 119 -6.91 -4.30 6.26
N LYS A 120 -7.92 -3.50 5.89
CA LYS A 120 -9.08 -3.97 5.13
C LYS A 120 -9.61 -2.87 4.22
N GLU A 121 -9.23 -2.91 2.95
CA GLU A 121 -9.76 -1.99 1.94
C GLU A 121 -9.60 -2.51 0.50
N TYR A 122 -10.32 -1.88 -0.43
CA TYR A 122 -10.08 -2.05 -1.86
C TYR A 122 -8.88 -1.22 -2.31
N VAL A 123 -7.95 -1.85 -3.00
CA VAL A 123 -6.78 -1.22 -3.62
C VAL A 123 -6.91 -1.32 -5.13
N ASP A 124 -7.00 -0.17 -5.79
CA ASP A 124 -6.93 -0.08 -7.24
C ASP A 124 -5.46 -0.03 -7.68
N ILE A 125 -5.14 -0.70 -8.79
CA ILE A 125 -3.79 -0.87 -9.32
C ILE A 125 -3.85 -0.71 -10.83
N LYS A 126 -2.94 0.09 -11.39
CA LYS A 126 -2.74 0.20 -12.84
C LYS A 126 -1.26 0.46 -13.14
N ALA A 127 -0.87 0.30 -14.40
CA ALA A 127 0.43 0.77 -14.85
C ALA A 127 0.51 2.30 -14.80
N SER A 128 1.63 2.85 -14.30
CA SER A 128 1.86 4.30 -14.33
C SER A 128 2.19 4.82 -15.73
N ASN A 129 2.76 3.95 -16.58
CA ASN A 129 3.08 4.25 -17.98
C ASN A 129 2.54 3.15 -18.91
N THR A 130 2.71 3.32 -20.23
CA THR A 130 2.18 2.41 -21.26
C THR A 130 3.07 1.19 -21.54
N THR A 131 3.94 0.80 -20.60
CA THR A 131 4.84 -0.36 -20.74
C THR A 131 4.22 -1.60 -20.10
N TYR A 132 3.99 -2.64 -20.89
CA TYR A 132 3.33 -3.86 -20.42
C TYR A 132 4.18 -5.11 -20.77
N PRO A 133 4.07 -6.21 -20.02
CA PRO A 133 3.24 -6.39 -18.81
C PRO A 133 3.89 -5.81 -17.55
N LEU A 134 3.06 -5.23 -16.68
CA LEU A 134 3.44 -4.86 -15.32
C LEU A 134 2.96 -5.95 -14.36
N ASN A 135 3.89 -6.59 -13.66
CA ASN A 135 3.58 -7.63 -12.68
C ASN A 135 3.68 -7.06 -11.26
N VAL A 136 2.62 -7.24 -10.48
CA VAL A 136 2.49 -6.72 -9.11
C VAL A 136 2.11 -7.87 -8.19
N CYS A 137 2.73 -7.92 -7.01
CA CYS A 137 2.38 -8.83 -5.93
C CYS A 137 1.83 -8.04 -4.76
N ILE A 138 0.69 -8.46 -4.22
CA ILE A 138 0.21 -8.03 -2.91
C ILE A 138 0.35 -9.20 -1.94
N GLU A 139 1.03 -8.96 -0.83
CA GLU A 139 1.17 -9.90 0.28
C GLU A 139 0.31 -9.41 1.45
N THR A 140 -0.57 -10.27 1.96
CA THR A 140 -1.27 -10.06 3.24
C THR A 140 -0.73 -11.02 4.28
N VAL A 141 -0.46 -10.52 5.47
CA VAL A 141 0.06 -11.30 6.61
C VAL A 141 -1.04 -11.43 7.65
N HIS A 142 -1.24 -12.64 8.16
CA HIS A 142 -2.15 -12.95 9.25
C HIS A 142 -1.38 -13.59 10.41
N TYR A 143 -1.66 -13.12 11.62
CA TYR A 143 -1.16 -13.66 12.88
C TYR A 143 -2.15 -14.68 13.43
N VAL A 144 -1.89 -15.95 13.15
CA VAL A 144 -2.74 -17.06 13.59
C VAL A 144 -2.18 -17.66 14.88
N PRO A 145 -3.02 -18.00 15.86
CA PRO A 145 -2.60 -18.77 17.03
C PRO A 145 -1.91 -20.08 16.62
N ALA A 146 -0.77 -20.38 17.25
CA ALA A 146 0.11 -21.48 16.84
C ALA A 146 -0.55 -22.86 16.97
N ASP A 147 -1.51 -22.99 17.88
CA ASP A 147 -2.35 -24.17 18.13
C ASP A 147 -3.37 -24.44 17.01
N THR A 148 -3.69 -23.44 16.18
CA THR A 148 -4.62 -23.61 15.03
C THR A 148 -3.95 -24.16 13.77
N ILE A 149 -2.64 -24.42 13.81
CA ILE A 149 -1.81 -24.88 12.67
C ILE A 149 -1.60 -26.40 12.68
N SER A 150 -2.52 -27.18 13.25
CA SER A 150 -2.35 -28.63 13.28
C SER A 150 -2.56 -29.26 11.90
N ALA A 151 -1.46 -29.78 11.36
CA ALA A 151 -1.24 -30.80 10.31
C ALA A 151 -2.01 -30.68 8.98
#